data_AF-A0A069ZIR0-F1
#
_entry.id   AF-A0A069ZIR0-F1
#
_cell.length_a   1.000
_cell.length_b   1.000
_cell.length_c   1.000
_cell.angle_alpha   90.00
_cell.angle_beta   90.00
_cell.angle_gamma   90.00
#
_symmetry.space_group_name_H-M   'P 1'
#
loop_
_entity.id
_entity.type
_entity.pdbx_description
1 polymer ?
#
loop_
_entity_poly.entity_id
_entity_poly.type
_entity_poly.pdbx_seq_one_letter_code
_entity_poly.pdbx_strand_id
1 'polypeptide(L)'
;MTITEVRDALQKEDPQELVKLHHAWVSTLIPFWRQAVIRIAELTGTPTDRRDKHLRAIEQSMTLLPGWRSKQITYIKARRREIDSAISFIFNAALTNKVSKYAFAPVCRNLTGILRVALYISTFGYSDKQLPDVLAHDIYKIATCHTLFPFDTSDFVCFLSGEGSPETDGSIGENWHLMMDRAGEVLGIRPLIKAVDQQARLIWESYSAPFAWVYDEAIWTQEVPSLFKELYYIAQRAFHQR
;
A
#
# COMPACT_ATOMS: atom_id res chain seq x y z
N MET A 1 17.20 -9.21 -1.57
CA MET A 1 16.30 -9.36 -2.71
C MET A 1 15.99 -7.96 -3.20
N THR A 2 16.03 -7.70 -4.49
CA THR A 2 15.69 -6.39 -5.06
C THR A 2 14.34 -6.44 -5.77
N ILE A 3 13.74 -5.29 -6.04
CA ILE A 3 12.51 -5.23 -6.86
C ILE A 3 12.79 -5.75 -8.27
N THR A 4 13.97 -5.46 -8.82
CA THR A 4 14.42 -5.91 -10.14
C THR A 4 14.48 -7.44 -10.23
N GLU A 5 15.08 -8.10 -9.23
CA GLU A 5 15.14 -9.58 -9.18
C GLU A 5 13.73 -10.21 -9.18
N VAL A 6 12.81 -9.64 -8.41
CA VAL A 6 11.42 -10.10 -8.33
C VAL A 6 10.70 -9.88 -9.66
N ARG A 7 10.81 -8.68 -10.24
CA ARG A 7 10.24 -8.36 -11.55
C ARG A 7 10.70 -9.34 -12.62
N ASP A 8 12.00 -9.57 -12.72
CA ASP A 8 12.59 -10.44 -13.76
C ASP A 8 12.15 -11.90 -13.61
N ALA A 9 11.87 -12.34 -12.38
CA ALA A 9 11.23 -13.63 -12.13
C ALA A 9 9.77 -13.63 -12.61
N LEU A 10 8.99 -12.61 -12.24
CA LEU A 10 7.58 -12.47 -12.62
C LEU A 10 7.35 -12.32 -14.13
N GLN A 11 8.31 -11.75 -14.88
CA GLN A 11 8.22 -11.60 -16.34
C GLN A 11 8.07 -12.93 -17.10
N LYS A 12 8.45 -14.05 -16.48
CA LYS A 12 8.41 -15.39 -17.08
C LYS A 12 7.08 -16.10 -16.86
N GLU A 13 6.23 -15.56 -15.99
CA GLU A 13 4.98 -16.16 -15.55
C GLU A 13 3.78 -15.71 -16.38
N ASP A 14 2.71 -16.50 -16.34
CA ASP A 14 1.45 -16.15 -17.00
C ASP A 14 0.76 -14.95 -16.31
N PRO A 15 0.43 -13.87 -17.05
CA PRO A 15 -0.21 -12.68 -16.49
C PRO A 15 -1.51 -12.95 -15.73
N GLN A 16 -2.30 -13.95 -16.12
CA GLN A 16 -3.56 -14.26 -15.46
C GLN A 16 -3.30 -14.93 -14.09
N GLU A 17 -2.35 -15.85 -14.02
CA GLU A 17 -1.92 -16.43 -12.73
C GLU A 17 -1.27 -15.39 -11.83
N LEU A 18 -0.47 -14.46 -12.37
CA LEU A 18 0.10 -13.35 -11.59
C LEU A 18 -0.97 -12.49 -10.91
N VAL A 19 -2.03 -12.13 -11.64
CA VAL A 19 -3.13 -11.33 -11.07
C VAL A 19 -3.91 -12.12 -10.02
N LYS A 20 -4.14 -13.42 -10.26
CA LYS A 20 -4.79 -14.30 -9.28
C LYS A 20 -4.02 -14.37 -7.97
N LEU A 21 -2.70 -14.59 -8.03
CA LEU A 21 -1.83 -14.60 -6.86
C LEU A 21 -1.82 -13.24 -6.15
N HIS A 22 -1.70 -12.14 -6.90
CA HIS A 22 -1.76 -10.81 -6.33
C HIS A 22 -3.09 -10.54 -5.60
N HIS A 23 -4.23 -10.88 -6.17
CA HIS A 23 -5.52 -10.73 -5.50
C HIS A 23 -5.66 -11.61 -4.24
N ALA A 24 -5.04 -12.79 -4.23
CA ALA A 24 -4.99 -13.62 -3.03
C ALA A 24 -4.15 -12.96 -1.92
N TRP A 25 -3.02 -12.34 -2.25
CA TRP A 25 -2.26 -11.51 -1.30
C TRP A 25 -3.04 -10.28 -0.83
N VAL A 26 -3.69 -9.54 -1.72
CA VAL A 26 -4.52 -8.38 -1.34
C VAL A 26 -5.66 -8.79 -0.41
N SER A 27 -6.19 -10.00 -0.58
CA SER A 27 -7.24 -10.55 0.28
C SER A 27 -6.79 -10.74 1.74
N THR A 28 -5.50 -10.95 1.98
CA THR A 28 -4.93 -11.01 3.35
C THR A 28 -5.02 -9.68 4.09
N LEU A 29 -5.19 -8.55 3.37
CA LEU A 29 -5.30 -7.20 3.93
C LEU A 29 -6.74 -6.80 4.26
N ILE A 30 -7.74 -7.56 3.80
CA ILE A 30 -9.17 -7.24 3.98
C ILE A 30 -9.58 -7.11 5.45
N PRO A 31 -9.14 -7.98 6.39
CA PRO A 31 -9.49 -7.83 7.81
C PRO A 31 -9.07 -6.47 8.37
N PHE A 32 -7.83 -6.05 8.09
CA PHE A 32 -7.33 -4.74 8.50
C PHE A 32 -8.13 -3.61 7.83
N TRP A 33 -8.43 -3.71 6.52
CA TRP A 33 -9.21 -2.69 5.83
C TRP A 33 -10.60 -2.48 6.45
N ARG A 34 -11.31 -3.57 6.78
CA ARG A 34 -12.60 -3.51 7.46
C ARG A 34 -12.47 -2.83 8.82
N GLN A 35 -11.50 -3.26 9.62
CA GLN A 35 -11.30 -2.72 10.96
C GLN A 35 -10.88 -1.25 10.93
N ALA A 36 -10.07 -0.84 9.95
CA ALA A 36 -9.73 0.56 9.71
C ALA A 36 -10.98 1.41 9.40
N VAL A 37 -11.91 0.91 8.58
CA VAL A 37 -13.18 1.62 8.31
C VAL A 37 -14.01 1.79 9.59
N ILE A 38 -14.11 0.75 10.41
CA ILE A 38 -14.86 0.79 11.67
C ILE A 38 -14.21 1.81 12.62
N ARG A 39 -12.91 1.67 12.86
CA ARG A 39 -12.17 2.52 13.80
C ARG A 39 -12.17 3.98 13.38
N ILE A 40 -11.97 4.25 12.09
CA ILE A 40 -12.04 5.60 11.55
C ILE A 40 -13.44 6.18 11.74
N ALA A 41 -14.50 5.42 11.41
CA ALA A 41 -15.86 5.89 11.56
C ALA A 41 -16.20 6.28 13.00
N GLU A 42 -15.75 5.49 13.98
CA GLU A 42 -15.85 5.82 15.41
C GLU A 42 -15.16 7.14 15.74
N LEU A 43 -13.88 7.28 15.37
CA LEU A 43 -13.06 8.44 15.69
C LEU A 43 -13.56 9.72 15.02
N THR A 44 -14.12 9.63 13.81
CA THR A 44 -14.59 10.78 13.06
C THR A 44 -16.06 11.11 13.29
N GLY A 45 -16.82 10.22 13.95
CA GLY A 45 -18.27 10.34 14.10
C GLY A 45 -19.00 10.14 12.77
N THR A 46 -18.51 9.22 11.92
CA THR A 46 -19.16 8.91 10.65
C THR A 46 -20.46 8.14 10.88
N PRO A 47 -21.57 8.56 10.24
CA PRO A 47 -22.84 7.85 10.33
C PRO A 47 -22.75 6.35 9.97
N THR A 48 -23.49 5.52 10.71
CA THR A 48 -23.51 4.06 10.57
C THR A 48 -23.85 3.61 9.15
N ASP A 49 -24.83 4.24 8.51
CA ASP A 49 -25.24 3.93 7.14
C ASP A 49 -24.10 4.14 6.12
N ARG A 50 -23.31 5.20 6.31
CA ARG A 50 -22.13 5.50 5.48
C ARG A 50 -20.98 4.53 5.76
N ARG A 51 -20.71 4.22 7.02
CA ARG A 51 -19.73 3.19 7.42
C ARG A 51 -20.09 1.84 6.78
N ASP A 52 -21.33 1.41 6.91
CA ASP A 52 -21.79 0.12 6.42
C ASP A 52 -21.78 0.06 4.89
N LYS A 53 -22.01 1.19 4.21
CA LYS A 53 -21.81 1.28 2.76
C LYS A 53 -20.35 1.01 2.36
N HIS A 54 -19.39 1.56 3.09
CA HIS A 54 -17.96 1.28 2.84
C HIS A 54 -17.63 -0.19 3.13
N LEU A 55 -18.12 -0.77 4.22
CA LEU A 55 -17.92 -2.19 4.54
C LEU A 55 -18.49 -3.12 3.46
N ARG A 56 -19.69 -2.83 2.94
CA ARG A 56 -20.26 -3.59 1.82
C ARG A 56 -19.42 -3.50 0.54
N ALA A 57 -18.86 -2.32 0.24
CA ALA A 57 -17.99 -2.16 -0.91
C ALA A 57 -16.69 -2.97 -0.78
N ILE A 58 -16.14 -3.08 0.44
CA ILE A 58 -14.99 -3.93 0.74
C ILE A 58 -15.33 -5.40 0.50
N GLU A 59 -16.43 -5.90 1.04
CA GLU A 59 -16.87 -7.29 0.85
C GLU A 59 -17.05 -7.62 -0.63
N GLN A 60 -17.72 -6.73 -1.37
CA GLN A 60 -17.94 -6.91 -2.80
C GLN A 60 -16.64 -6.89 -3.61
N SER A 61 -15.62 -6.16 -3.17
CA SER A 61 -14.35 -6.06 -3.90
C SER A 61 -13.68 -7.42 -4.08
N MET A 62 -13.81 -8.34 -3.11
CA MET A 62 -13.20 -9.68 -3.16
C MET A 62 -13.70 -10.50 -4.35
N THR A 63 -14.94 -10.27 -4.79
CA THR A 63 -15.54 -10.96 -5.94
C THR A 63 -15.41 -10.12 -7.22
N LEU A 64 -15.65 -8.82 -7.13
CA LEU A 64 -15.71 -7.93 -8.29
C LEU A 64 -14.35 -7.73 -8.95
N LEU A 65 -13.28 -7.53 -8.18
CA LEU A 65 -11.94 -7.28 -8.71
C LEU A 65 -11.43 -8.43 -9.60
N PRO A 66 -11.32 -9.69 -9.09
CA PRO A 66 -10.93 -10.80 -9.94
C PRO A 66 -11.93 -11.07 -11.07
N GLY A 67 -13.24 -10.92 -10.83
CA GLY A 67 -14.27 -11.14 -11.84
C GLY A 67 -14.24 -10.14 -13.00
N TRP A 68 -13.89 -8.88 -12.76
CA TRP A 68 -13.69 -7.88 -13.80
C TRP A 68 -12.44 -8.19 -14.62
N ARG A 69 -11.34 -8.56 -13.97
CA ARG A 69 -10.10 -8.93 -14.67
C ARG A 69 -10.30 -10.13 -15.59
N SER A 70 -10.94 -11.19 -15.08
CA SER A 70 -11.20 -12.42 -15.84
C SER A 70 -12.36 -12.27 -16.83
N LYS A 71 -13.03 -11.11 -16.87
CA LYS A 71 -14.24 -10.83 -17.66
C LYS A 71 -15.42 -11.77 -17.34
N GLN A 72 -15.40 -12.46 -16.21
CA GLN A 72 -16.52 -13.29 -15.73
C GLN A 72 -17.67 -12.45 -15.20
N ILE A 73 -17.40 -11.23 -14.74
CA ILE A 73 -18.39 -10.27 -14.26
C ILE A 73 -18.31 -9.02 -15.13
N THR A 74 -19.47 -8.55 -15.62
CA THR A 74 -19.54 -7.30 -16.37
C THR A 74 -19.05 -6.13 -15.53
N TYR A 75 -18.13 -5.35 -16.09
CA TYR A 75 -17.63 -4.14 -15.45
C TYR A 75 -18.73 -3.08 -15.35
N ILE A 76 -18.95 -2.57 -14.13
CA ILE A 76 -19.91 -1.49 -13.87
C ILE A 76 -19.17 -0.34 -13.19
N LYS A 77 -19.09 0.81 -13.88
CA LYS A 77 -18.37 2.01 -13.40
C LYS A 77 -18.84 2.49 -12.02
N ALA A 78 -20.13 2.36 -11.73
CA ALA A 78 -20.68 2.73 -10.41
C ALA A 78 -20.10 1.85 -9.29
N ARG A 79 -19.98 0.53 -9.49
CA ARG A 79 -19.39 -0.40 -8.52
C ARG A 79 -17.90 -0.13 -8.29
N ARG A 80 -17.16 0.16 -9.36
CA ARG A 80 -15.76 0.60 -9.27
C ARG A 80 -15.63 1.85 -8.39
N ARG A 81 -16.53 2.82 -8.55
CA ARG A 81 -16.55 4.06 -7.74
C ARG A 81 -16.88 3.80 -6.28
N GLU A 82 -17.73 2.81 -5.97
CA GLU A 82 -18.03 2.44 -4.58
C GLU A 82 -16.79 1.89 -3.86
N ILE A 83 -16.03 1.01 -4.53
CA ILE A 83 -14.77 0.46 -4.00
C ILE A 83 -13.74 1.59 -3.83
N ASP A 84 -13.53 2.41 -4.86
CA ASP A 84 -12.60 3.54 -4.81
C ASP A 84 -12.98 4.57 -3.73
N SER A 85 -14.28 4.75 -3.48
CA SER A 85 -14.78 5.59 -2.40
C SER A 85 -14.45 5.01 -1.02
N ALA A 86 -14.51 3.70 -0.82
CA ALA A 86 -14.09 3.05 0.43
C ALA A 86 -12.58 3.15 0.65
N ILE A 87 -11.77 3.05 -0.40
CA ILE A 87 -10.32 3.28 -0.33
C ILE A 87 -10.04 4.75 0.02
N SER A 88 -10.72 5.67 -0.66
CA SER A 88 -10.54 7.12 -0.43
C SER A 88 -11.01 7.56 0.96
N PHE A 89 -12.02 6.90 1.52
CA PHE A 89 -12.48 7.16 2.89
C PHE A 89 -11.36 6.94 3.90
N ILE A 90 -10.66 5.80 3.86
CA ILE A 90 -9.57 5.51 4.80
C ILE A 90 -8.36 6.42 4.57
N PHE A 91 -8.00 6.71 3.31
CA PHE A 91 -6.87 7.58 2.99
C PHE A 91 -7.06 8.99 3.54
N ASN A 92 -8.20 9.61 3.21
CA ASN A 92 -8.46 10.99 3.60
C ASN A 92 -8.65 11.13 5.11
N ALA A 93 -9.31 10.15 5.75
CA ALA A 93 -9.54 10.21 7.18
C ALA A 93 -8.24 10.02 7.98
N ALA A 94 -7.33 9.16 7.51
CA ALA A 94 -6.02 8.95 8.14
C ALA A 94 -5.15 10.23 8.21
N LEU A 95 -5.40 11.21 7.34
CA LEU A 95 -4.72 12.51 7.34
C LEU A 95 -5.33 13.51 8.33
N THR A 96 -6.53 13.25 8.87
CA THR A 96 -7.19 14.19 9.78
C THR A 96 -6.52 14.23 11.14
N ASN A 97 -6.59 15.37 11.84
CA ASN A 97 -6.09 15.49 13.22
C ASN A 97 -6.74 14.49 14.20
N LYS A 98 -7.95 14.00 13.88
CA LYS A 98 -8.65 13.01 14.70
C LYS A 98 -8.02 11.62 14.62
N VAL A 99 -7.37 11.28 13.51
CA VAL A 99 -6.87 9.93 13.22
C VAL A 99 -5.35 9.87 13.09
N SER A 100 -4.71 10.90 12.53
CA SER A 100 -3.26 10.94 12.21
C SER A 100 -2.33 10.77 13.41
N LYS A 101 -2.85 10.86 14.64
CA LYS A 101 -2.12 10.58 15.88
C LYS A 101 -2.08 9.09 16.27
N TYR A 102 -2.82 8.23 15.58
CA TYR A 102 -2.82 6.79 15.88
C TYR A 102 -1.85 6.03 14.97
N ALA A 103 -1.25 4.98 15.51
CA ALA A 103 -0.23 4.18 14.82
C ALA A 103 -0.77 3.49 13.56
N PHE A 104 -2.06 3.17 13.48
CA PHE A 104 -2.67 2.58 12.28
C PHE A 104 -2.81 3.57 11.11
N ALA A 105 -2.70 4.88 11.33
CA ALA A 105 -2.91 5.90 10.30
C ALA A 105 -1.92 5.82 9.11
N PRO A 106 -0.59 5.76 9.32
CA PRO A 106 0.35 5.53 8.20
C PRO A 106 0.11 4.19 7.49
N VAL A 107 -0.25 3.14 8.24
CA VAL A 107 -0.56 1.83 7.67
C VAL A 107 -1.77 1.90 6.73
N CYS A 108 -2.83 2.64 7.11
CA CYS A 108 -3.97 2.92 6.23
C CYS A 108 -3.56 3.59 4.91
N ARG A 109 -2.61 4.54 4.96
CA ARG A 109 -2.14 5.23 3.76
C ARG A 109 -1.40 4.29 2.81
N ASN A 110 -0.45 3.50 3.34
CA ASN A 110 0.25 2.47 2.57
C ASN A 110 -0.72 1.44 1.97
N LEU A 111 -1.69 0.96 2.77
CA LEU A 111 -2.73 0.03 2.33
C LEU A 111 -3.51 0.58 1.12
N THR A 112 -3.83 1.87 1.11
CA THR A 112 -4.59 2.46 0.00
C THR A 112 -3.83 2.43 -1.33
N GLY A 113 -2.51 2.49 -1.30
CA GLY A 113 -1.67 2.34 -2.49
C GLY A 113 -1.87 0.97 -3.13
N ILE A 114 -1.81 -0.08 -2.32
CA ILE A 114 -2.00 -1.48 -2.75
C ILE A 114 -3.42 -1.70 -3.29
N LEU A 115 -4.44 -1.23 -2.55
CA LEU A 115 -5.84 -1.40 -2.94
C LEU A 115 -6.16 -0.68 -4.26
N ARG A 116 -5.55 0.50 -4.50
CA ARG A 116 -5.70 1.20 -5.78
C ARG A 116 -5.02 0.46 -6.93
N VAL A 117 -3.83 -0.10 -6.70
CA VAL A 117 -3.17 -0.94 -7.71
C VAL A 117 -4.04 -2.13 -8.07
N ALA A 118 -4.55 -2.87 -7.09
CA ALA A 118 -5.47 -4.00 -7.32
C ALA A 118 -6.72 -3.57 -8.12
N LEU A 119 -7.29 -2.40 -7.79
CA LEU A 119 -8.41 -1.83 -8.53
C LEU A 119 -8.05 -1.53 -9.99
N TYR A 120 -6.88 -0.92 -10.24
CA TYR A 120 -6.44 -0.58 -11.59
C TYR A 120 -6.08 -1.82 -12.42
N ILE A 121 -5.40 -2.80 -11.84
CA ILE A 121 -5.14 -4.10 -12.49
C ILE A 121 -6.47 -4.73 -12.92
N SER A 122 -7.46 -4.74 -12.03
CA SER A 122 -8.78 -5.33 -12.27
C SER A 122 -9.59 -4.64 -13.37
N THR A 123 -9.30 -3.37 -13.65
CA THR A 123 -9.99 -2.58 -14.68
C THR A 123 -9.11 -2.27 -15.89
N PHE A 124 -8.04 -3.05 -16.12
CA PHE A 124 -7.13 -2.88 -17.25
C PHE A 124 -6.44 -1.49 -17.31
N GLY A 125 -6.26 -0.85 -16.15
CA GLY A 125 -5.45 0.36 -16.02
C GLY A 125 -3.94 0.11 -16.17
N TYR A 126 -3.52 -1.14 -15.98
CA TYR A 126 -2.19 -1.63 -16.34
C TYR A 126 -2.32 -2.70 -17.42
N SER A 127 -1.42 -2.65 -18.40
CA SER A 127 -1.26 -3.72 -19.38
C SER A 127 -0.54 -4.91 -18.77
N ASP A 128 -0.72 -6.09 -19.37
CA ASP A 128 -0.11 -7.33 -18.91
C ASP A 128 1.42 -7.24 -18.86
N LYS A 129 2.02 -6.48 -19.79
CA LYS A 129 3.47 -6.21 -19.83
C LYS A 129 3.98 -5.41 -18.63
N GLN A 130 3.12 -4.59 -18.01
CA GLN A 130 3.47 -3.77 -16.84
C GLN A 130 3.28 -4.52 -15.53
N LEU A 131 2.58 -5.66 -15.52
CA LEU A 131 2.28 -6.39 -14.29
C LEU A 131 3.52 -6.81 -13.51
N PRO A 132 4.59 -7.36 -14.11
CA PRO A 132 5.77 -7.76 -13.35
C PRO A 132 6.38 -6.60 -12.53
N ASP A 133 6.47 -5.41 -13.12
CA ASP A 133 6.98 -4.21 -12.43
C ASP A 133 6.06 -3.81 -11.28
N VAL A 134 4.76 -3.68 -11.56
CA VAL A 134 3.75 -3.24 -10.58
C VAL A 134 3.67 -4.20 -9.40
N LEU A 135 3.68 -5.50 -9.66
CA LEU A 135 3.56 -6.54 -8.65
C LEU A 135 4.84 -6.68 -7.82
N ALA A 136 6.02 -6.51 -8.43
CA ALA A 136 7.27 -6.50 -7.69
C ALA A 136 7.33 -5.36 -6.65
N HIS A 137 6.81 -4.18 -7.01
CA HIS A 137 6.65 -3.07 -6.07
C HIS A 137 5.63 -3.37 -4.97
N ASP A 138 4.50 -3.96 -5.34
CA ASP A 138 3.44 -4.23 -4.38
C ASP A 138 3.84 -5.28 -3.33
N ILE A 139 4.78 -6.19 -3.60
CA ILE A 139 5.37 -7.07 -2.58
C ILE A 139 5.97 -6.25 -1.43
N TYR A 140 6.72 -5.18 -1.73
CA TYR A 140 7.29 -4.31 -0.70
C TYR A 140 6.23 -3.48 0.00
N LYS A 141 5.18 -3.03 -0.71
CA LYS A 141 4.07 -2.31 -0.06
C LYS A 141 3.26 -3.22 0.86
N ILE A 142 3.03 -4.48 0.48
CA ILE A 142 2.39 -5.46 1.35
C ILE A 142 3.29 -5.69 2.57
N ALA A 143 4.61 -5.78 2.38
CA ALA A 143 5.56 -5.88 3.48
C ALA A 143 5.47 -4.68 4.44
N THR A 144 5.37 -3.43 3.94
CA THR A 144 5.23 -2.25 4.81
C THR A 144 3.94 -2.28 5.62
N CYS A 145 2.84 -2.81 5.08
CA CYS A 145 1.65 -3.10 5.88
C CYS A 145 1.93 -4.18 6.92
N HIS A 146 2.50 -5.32 6.52
CA HIS A 146 2.75 -6.46 7.41
C HIS A 146 3.65 -6.12 8.60
N THR A 147 4.59 -5.19 8.42
CA THR A 147 5.46 -4.69 9.49
C THR A 147 4.91 -3.49 10.24
N LEU A 148 3.66 -3.08 9.97
CA LEU A 148 3.04 -1.87 10.54
C LEU A 148 3.93 -0.63 10.39
N PHE A 149 4.55 -0.47 9.23
CA PHE A 149 5.57 0.56 9.01
C PHE A 149 5.00 1.94 9.35
N PRO A 150 5.65 2.71 10.27
CA PRO A 150 5.04 3.88 10.89
C PRO A 150 5.08 5.15 10.01
N PHE A 151 5.42 5.00 8.74
CA PHE A 151 5.49 6.08 7.76
C PHE A 151 4.66 5.75 6.53
N ASP A 152 4.14 6.78 5.90
CA ASP A 152 3.63 6.66 4.54
C ASP A 152 4.83 6.75 3.60
N THR A 153 5.09 5.65 2.94
CA THR A 153 6.25 5.50 2.05
C THR A 153 6.23 6.47 0.87
N SER A 154 5.06 7.01 0.49
CA SER A 154 4.98 8.05 -0.54
C SER A 154 5.61 9.37 -0.10
N ASP A 155 5.67 9.64 1.21
CA ASP A 155 6.31 10.84 1.76
C ASP A 155 7.84 10.80 1.56
N PHE A 156 8.42 9.61 1.38
CA PHE A 156 9.87 9.47 1.21
C PHE A 156 10.37 9.92 -0.17
N VAL A 157 9.48 10.17 -1.14
CA VAL A 157 9.87 10.60 -2.49
C VAL A 157 10.77 11.86 -2.47
N CYS A 158 10.66 12.69 -1.44
CA CYS A 158 11.52 13.86 -1.24
C CYS A 158 13.01 13.52 -1.10
N PHE A 159 13.35 12.31 -0.63
CA PHE A 159 14.72 11.84 -0.46
C PHE A 159 15.40 11.43 -1.77
N LEU A 160 14.66 11.32 -2.88
CA LEU A 160 15.23 11.08 -4.20
C LEU A 160 15.86 12.33 -4.81
N SER A 161 15.52 13.50 -4.28
CA SER A 161 15.96 14.75 -4.84
C SER A 161 17.32 15.13 -4.22
N GLY A 162 18.41 15.01 -4.98
CA GLY A 162 19.76 15.35 -4.49
C GLY A 162 20.91 14.64 -5.20
N GLU A 163 20.67 13.45 -5.75
CA GLU A 163 21.64 12.70 -6.55
C GLU A 163 20.96 12.19 -7.81
N GLY A 164 21.16 12.89 -8.93
CA GLY A 164 20.69 12.45 -10.25
C GLY A 164 19.16 12.46 -10.40
N SER A 165 18.66 13.31 -11.29
CA SER A 165 17.39 13.01 -11.95
C SER A 165 17.45 11.56 -12.48
N PRO A 166 16.56 10.64 -12.11
CA PRO A 166 16.38 9.43 -12.88
C PRO A 166 15.59 9.83 -14.13
N GLU A 167 16.22 10.62 -14.98
CA GLU A 167 15.74 10.86 -16.33
C GLU A 167 15.88 9.53 -17.07
N THR A 168 14.71 8.94 -17.31
CA THR A 168 14.35 8.18 -18.51
C THR A 168 14.83 6.75 -18.73
N ASP A 169 15.72 6.17 -17.91
CA ASP A 169 16.11 4.74 -18.07
C ASP A 169 16.28 3.92 -16.76
N GLY A 170 16.20 4.56 -15.58
CA GLY A 170 16.29 3.88 -14.29
C GLY A 170 15.00 3.11 -13.96
N SER A 171 15.11 1.84 -13.57
CA SER A 171 13.94 1.06 -13.23
C SER A 171 13.24 1.65 -12.00
N ILE A 172 11.91 1.73 -11.99
CA ILE A 172 11.13 2.25 -10.84
C ILE A 172 11.53 1.53 -9.53
N GLY A 173 12.02 0.28 -9.62
CA GLY A 173 12.54 -0.51 -8.50
C GLY A 173 13.80 0.04 -7.83
N GLU A 174 14.72 0.65 -8.58
CA GLU A 174 15.93 1.27 -8.03
C GLU A 174 15.61 2.50 -7.20
N ASN A 175 14.61 3.28 -7.63
CA ASN A 175 14.16 4.48 -6.92
C ASN A 175 13.55 4.14 -5.54
N TRP A 176 12.84 3.01 -5.40
CA TRP A 176 12.26 2.64 -4.10
C TRP A 176 13.33 2.34 -3.04
N HIS A 177 14.32 1.49 -3.39
CA HIS A 177 15.38 1.10 -2.45
C HIS A 177 16.27 2.28 -2.08
N LEU A 178 16.61 3.15 -3.06
CA LEU A 178 17.38 4.37 -2.81
C LEU A 178 16.64 5.32 -1.85
N MET A 179 15.35 5.54 -2.12
CA MET A 179 14.47 6.36 -1.29
C MET A 179 14.41 5.84 0.16
N MET A 180 14.19 4.54 0.31
CA MET A 180 14.12 3.89 1.62
C MET A 180 15.46 3.98 2.36
N ASP A 181 16.58 3.69 1.70
CA ASP A 181 17.91 3.74 2.33
C ASP A 181 18.24 5.15 2.84
N ARG A 182 18.00 6.17 2.01
CA ARG A 182 18.26 7.56 2.37
C ARG A 182 17.36 8.04 3.50
N ALA A 183 16.06 7.68 3.47
CA ALA A 183 15.15 7.93 4.58
C ALA A 183 15.64 7.22 5.86
N GLY A 184 16.14 5.99 5.73
CA GLY A 184 16.74 5.20 6.79
C GLY A 184 17.89 5.89 7.49
N GLU A 185 18.79 6.49 6.72
CA GLU A 185 19.90 7.28 7.22
C GLU A 185 19.45 8.54 7.94
N VAL A 186 18.66 9.38 7.26
CA VAL A 186 18.28 10.72 7.75
C VAL A 186 17.40 10.64 9.00
N LEU A 187 16.51 9.64 9.05
CA LEU A 187 15.55 9.49 10.14
C LEU A 187 16.02 8.51 11.22
N GLY A 188 17.16 7.82 11.01
CA GLY A 188 17.65 6.80 11.94
C GLY A 188 16.77 5.54 11.99
N ILE A 189 16.04 5.22 10.92
CA ILE A 189 15.05 4.13 10.87
C ILE A 189 15.52 2.88 10.12
N ARG A 190 16.83 2.74 9.88
CA ARG A 190 17.42 1.54 9.24
C ARG A 190 16.92 0.20 9.80
N PRO A 191 16.72 0.03 11.13
CA PRO A 191 16.13 -1.21 11.65
C PRO A 191 14.72 -1.50 11.13
N LEU A 192 13.88 -0.46 10.95
CA LEU A 192 12.52 -0.62 10.43
C LEU A 192 12.52 -1.02 8.95
N ILE A 193 13.41 -0.42 8.15
CA ILE A 193 13.56 -0.77 6.72
C ILE A 193 14.05 -2.22 6.57
N LYS A 194 15.02 -2.63 7.40
CA LYS A 194 15.48 -4.01 7.41
C LYS A 194 14.36 -5.01 7.72
N ALA A 195 13.45 -4.65 8.63
CA ALA A 195 12.27 -5.47 8.91
C ALA A 195 11.33 -5.57 7.70
N VAL A 196 11.11 -4.46 6.97
CA VAL A 196 10.36 -4.45 5.70
C VAL A 196 11.01 -5.37 4.68
N ASP A 197 12.33 -5.31 4.50
CA ASP A 197 13.05 -6.14 3.54
C ASP A 197 12.98 -7.64 3.88
N GLN A 198 13.09 -7.96 5.17
CA GLN A 198 12.92 -9.33 5.66
C GLN A 198 11.49 -9.83 5.40
N GLN A 199 10.49 -9.01 5.66
CA GLN A 199 9.09 -9.35 5.42
C GLN A 199 8.78 -9.47 3.92
N ALA A 200 9.34 -8.60 3.07
CA ALA A 200 9.21 -8.67 1.62
C ALA A 200 9.81 -9.97 1.08
N ARG A 201 10.96 -10.39 1.61
CA ARG A 201 11.58 -11.68 1.29
C ARG A 201 10.69 -12.86 1.68
N LEU A 202 10.11 -12.84 2.89
CA LEU A 202 9.19 -13.89 3.34
C LEU A 202 7.94 -13.99 2.45
N ILE A 203 7.36 -12.84 2.08
CA ILE A 203 6.22 -12.76 1.15
C ILE A 203 6.61 -13.35 -0.20
N TRP A 204 7.79 -12.99 -0.72
CA TRP A 204 8.27 -13.52 -1.99
C TRP A 204 8.51 -15.03 -1.96
N GLU A 205 9.19 -15.53 -0.93
CA GLU A 205 9.44 -16.97 -0.75
C GLU A 205 8.13 -17.77 -0.59
N SER A 206 7.06 -17.12 -0.14
CA SER A 206 5.72 -17.70 0.02
C SER A 206 4.74 -17.23 -1.06
N TYR A 207 5.19 -16.65 -2.17
CA TYR A 207 4.29 -15.87 -3.05
C TYR A 207 3.14 -16.68 -3.65
N SER A 208 3.33 -17.98 -3.87
CA SER A 208 2.30 -18.91 -4.36
C SER A 208 1.30 -19.36 -3.28
N ALA A 209 1.60 -19.13 -2.00
CA ALA A 209 0.79 -19.52 -0.86
C ALA A 209 0.68 -18.35 0.15
N PRO A 210 -0.22 -17.38 -0.10
CA PRO A 210 -0.42 -16.24 0.79
C PRO A 210 -0.77 -16.69 2.21
N PHE A 211 -0.20 -16.00 3.19
CA PHE A 211 -0.49 -16.22 4.60
C PHE A 211 -1.27 -15.06 5.21
N ALA A 212 -2.06 -15.36 6.24
CA ALA A 212 -2.83 -14.33 6.93
C ALA A 212 -1.91 -13.29 7.58
N TRP A 213 -2.26 -12.01 7.43
CA TRP A 213 -1.59 -10.95 8.14
C TRP A 213 -2.02 -10.93 9.61
N VAL A 214 -1.10 -11.34 10.48
CA VAL A 214 -1.25 -11.26 11.93
C VAL A 214 -0.52 -10.01 12.43
N TYR A 215 -1.21 -9.18 13.20
CA TYR A 215 -0.66 -7.95 13.78
C TYR A 215 -1.17 -7.76 15.21
N ASP A 216 -0.48 -6.91 15.97
CA ASP A 216 -0.90 -6.54 17.32
C ASP A 216 -2.11 -5.59 17.26
N GLU A 217 -3.23 -6.00 17.84
CA GLU A 217 -4.47 -5.21 17.91
C GLU A 217 -4.31 -3.92 18.73
N ALA A 218 -3.24 -3.78 19.51
CA ALA A 218 -2.90 -2.52 20.18
C ALA A 218 -2.76 -1.33 19.19
N ILE A 219 -2.45 -1.61 17.92
CA ILE A 219 -2.30 -0.61 16.85
C ILE A 219 -3.52 0.32 16.72
N TRP A 220 -4.73 -0.16 17.03
CA TRP A 220 -5.98 0.60 16.89
C TRP A 220 -6.16 1.69 17.95
N THR A 221 -5.46 1.55 19.07
CA THR A 221 -5.56 2.44 20.23
C THR A 221 -4.27 3.19 20.52
N GLN A 222 -3.12 2.70 20.02
CA GLN A 222 -1.83 3.31 20.26
C GLN A 222 -1.74 4.68 19.58
N GLU A 223 -1.57 5.72 20.39
CA GLU A 223 -1.19 7.03 19.91
C GLU A 223 0.33 7.11 19.76
N VAL A 224 0.77 7.67 18.64
CA VAL A 224 2.18 7.95 18.34
C VAL A 224 2.29 9.42 17.93
N PRO A 225 3.37 10.11 18.32
CA PRO A 225 3.66 11.42 17.76
C PRO A 225 3.58 11.35 16.24
N SER A 226 2.85 12.29 15.63
CA SER A 226 2.67 12.29 14.18
C SER A 226 4.00 12.62 13.51
N LEU A 227 4.76 11.57 13.16
CA LEU A 227 6.03 11.67 12.43
C LEU A 227 5.85 12.32 11.05
N PHE A 228 4.62 12.40 10.54
CA PHE A 228 4.27 13.10 9.31
C PHE A 228 4.65 14.58 9.35
N LYS A 229 4.42 15.27 10.48
CA LYS A 229 4.80 16.68 10.61
C LYS A 229 6.32 16.85 10.59
N GLU A 230 7.04 15.95 11.26
CA GLU A 230 8.51 15.96 11.27
C GLU A 230 9.08 15.68 9.88
N LEU A 231 8.54 14.69 9.16
CA LEU A 231 8.90 14.41 7.77
C LEU A 231 8.60 15.59 6.84
N TYR A 232 7.44 16.24 6.98
CA TYR A 232 7.10 17.42 6.20
C TYR A 232 8.14 18.52 6.38
N TYR A 233 8.56 18.82 7.61
CA TYR A 233 9.58 19.83 7.88
C TYR A 233 10.98 19.38 7.44
N ILE A 234 11.33 18.10 7.56
CA ILE A 234 12.60 17.55 7.07
C ILE A 234 12.67 17.63 5.54
N ALA A 235 11.59 17.22 4.85
CA ALA A 235 11.45 17.31 3.41
C ALA A 235 11.52 18.77 2.93
N GLN A 236 10.83 19.68 3.63
CA GLN A 236 10.87 21.11 3.35
C GLN A 236 12.30 21.69 3.52
N ARG A 237 13.00 21.34 4.60
CA ARG A 237 14.41 21.76 4.80
C ARG A 237 15.33 21.18 3.74
N ALA A 238 15.20 19.90 3.41
CA ALA A 238 16.00 19.24 2.39
C ALA A 238 15.76 19.83 0.98
N PHE A 239 14.55 20.32 0.70
CA PHE A 239 14.23 21.02 -0.53
C PHE A 239 14.79 22.46 -0.56
N HIS A 240 14.73 23.20 0.55
CA HIS A 240 15.19 24.60 0.64
C HIS A 240 16.69 24.77 0.94
N GLN A 241 17.40 23.70 1.30
CA GLN A 241 18.87 23.67 1.44
C GLN A 241 19.60 23.35 0.13
N ARG A 242 18.86 23.27 -0.99
CA ARG A 242 19.41 23.28 -2.35
C ARG A 242 19.40 24.69 -2.91
#